data_AF-A0A7R8CNV6-F1
#
_entry.id   AF-A0A7R8CNV6-F1
#
_cell.length_a   1.000
_cell.length_b   1.000
_cell.length_c   1.000
_cell.angle_alpha   90.00
_cell.angle_beta   90.00
_cell.angle_gamma   90.00
#
_symmetry.space_group_name_H-M   'P 1'
#
loop_
_entity.id
_entity.type
_entity.pdbx_description
1 polymer ?
#
loop_
_entity_poly.entity_id
_entity_poly.type
_entity_poly.pdbx_seq_one_letter_code
_entity_poly.pdbx_strand_id
1 'polypeptide(L)'
;MGDKVTFDECVEKKLPDCDPKKLWIQVPWFCGHFRRCSEPGSRWALEQAKLNVARSYFLVGLTEDLEGAGTMYRSSGPKKYVRKTRHKDAVSEATIEALRNTKIWRIENEFYEFVASHYRAIKGDLESQANSQKLFHYQKVRP
;
A
#
# COMPACT_ATOMS: atom_id res chain seq x y z
N MET A 1 -25.50 14.11 -10.96
CA MET A 1 -25.74 14.56 -9.58
C MET A 1 -24.73 13.84 -8.71
N GLY A 2 -23.81 14.59 -8.12
CA GLY A 2 -22.88 14.10 -7.10
C GLY A 2 -22.90 15.14 -5.98
N ASP A 3 -22.63 14.71 -4.76
CA ASP A 3 -22.51 15.63 -3.64
C ASP A 3 -21.47 16.71 -3.96
N LYS A 4 -21.86 17.96 -3.71
CA LYS A 4 -21.00 19.14 -3.92
C LYS A 4 -20.11 19.42 -2.70
N VAL A 5 -20.20 18.58 -1.67
CA VAL A 5 -19.45 18.72 -0.42
C VAL A 5 -18.00 18.32 -0.69
N THR A 6 -17.07 19.21 -0.37
CA THR A 6 -15.64 18.90 -0.47
C THR A 6 -15.22 17.92 0.63
N PHE A 7 -14.06 17.29 0.48
CA PHE A 7 -13.56 16.37 1.50
C PHE A 7 -13.29 17.09 2.84
N ASP A 8 -12.78 18.33 2.78
CA ASP A 8 -12.57 19.16 3.97
C ASP A 8 -13.88 19.45 4.71
N GLU A 9 -14.91 19.89 3.99
CA GLU A 9 -16.24 20.13 4.58
C GLU A 9 -16.84 18.85 5.16
N CYS A 10 -16.61 17.71 4.50
CA CYS A 10 -17.05 16.42 4.99
C CYS A 10 -16.44 16.12 6.36
N VAL A 11 -15.12 16.28 6.49
CA VAL A 11 -14.40 15.98 7.75
C VAL A 11 -14.83 16.95 8.85
N GLU A 12 -14.95 18.24 8.55
CA GLU A 12 -15.41 19.25 9.49
C GLU A 12 -16.82 18.93 10.02
N LYS A 13 -17.74 18.57 9.12
CA LYS A 13 -19.13 18.20 9.44
C LYS A 13 -19.27 16.76 9.96
N LYS A 14 -18.17 16.00 10.03
CA LYS A 14 -18.12 14.58 10.47
C LYS A 14 -19.12 13.69 9.72
N LEU A 15 -19.21 13.86 8.41
CA LEU A 15 -20.12 13.07 7.58
C LEU A 15 -19.62 11.62 7.38
N PRO A 16 -20.49 10.65 7.04
CA PRO A 16 -20.15 9.23 7.03
C PRO A 16 -19.05 8.81 6.04
N ASP A 17 -18.91 9.51 4.91
CA ASP A 17 -17.99 9.10 3.83
C ASP A 17 -16.52 9.41 4.13
N CYS A 18 -16.27 10.35 5.03
CA CYS A 18 -14.94 10.75 5.49
C CYS A 18 -14.68 10.36 6.96
N ASP A 19 -15.53 9.49 7.54
CA ASP A 19 -15.26 8.90 8.86
C ASP A 19 -13.86 8.24 8.84
N PRO A 20 -12.96 8.53 9.79
CA PRO A 20 -11.64 7.91 9.87
C PRO A 20 -11.64 6.38 9.81
N LYS A 21 -12.74 5.71 10.19
CA LYS A 21 -12.91 4.26 10.01
C LYS A 21 -12.83 3.80 8.56
N LYS A 22 -13.18 4.67 7.60
CA LYS A 22 -13.07 4.41 6.16
C LYS A 22 -11.64 4.35 5.66
N LEU A 23 -10.66 4.81 6.45
CA LEU A 23 -9.24 4.62 6.13
C LEU A 23 -8.79 3.16 6.31
N TRP A 24 -9.52 2.37 7.10
CA TRP A 24 -9.21 0.97 7.39
C TRP A 24 -9.53 0.07 6.18
N ILE A 25 -8.59 -0.04 5.26
CA ILE A 25 -8.76 -0.73 3.99
C ILE A 25 -7.53 -1.61 3.72
N GLN A 26 -6.32 -1.06 3.61
CA GLN A 26 -5.20 -1.86 3.12
C GLN A 26 -4.84 -2.96 4.12
N VAL A 27 -4.78 -2.64 5.41
CA VAL A 27 -4.48 -3.63 6.45
C VAL A 27 -5.44 -4.84 6.41
N PRO A 28 -6.77 -4.69 6.43
CA PRO A 28 -7.67 -5.84 6.36
C PRO A 28 -7.50 -6.67 5.07
N TRP A 29 -7.28 -6.02 3.92
CA TRP A 29 -7.07 -6.72 2.65
C TRP A 29 -5.85 -7.66 2.70
N PHE A 30 -4.74 -7.22 3.30
CA PHE A 30 -3.54 -8.04 3.44
C PHE A 30 -3.58 -8.98 4.66
N CYS A 31 -4.32 -8.63 5.72
CA CYS A 31 -4.53 -9.50 6.89
C CYS A 31 -5.35 -10.74 6.54
N GLY A 32 -6.37 -10.58 5.67
CA GLY A 32 -7.22 -11.66 5.17
C GLY A 32 -8.61 -11.70 5.82
N HIS A 33 -9.24 -12.87 5.80
CA HIS A 33 -10.66 -13.04 6.14
C HIS A 33 -10.94 -13.32 7.62
N PHE A 34 -9.92 -13.28 8.48
CA PHE A 34 -10.13 -13.50 9.91
C PHE A 34 -10.94 -12.33 10.49
N ARG A 35 -11.90 -12.60 11.39
CA ARG A 35 -12.81 -11.57 11.95
C ARG A 35 -12.06 -10.35 12.51
N ARG A 36 -10.89 -10.59 13.13
CA ARG A 36 -10.04 -9.55 13.73
C ARG A 36 -9.35 -8.64 12.71
N CYS A 37 -9.28 -9.03 11.44
CA CYS A 37 -8.78 -8.17 10.36
C CYS A 37 -9.74 -7.00 10.10
N SER A 38 -11.05 -7.25 10.21
CA SER A 38 -12.08 -6.22 10.01
C SER A 38 -12.24 -5.26 11.20
N GLU A 39 -11.55 -5.49 12.32
CA GLU A 39 -11.58 -4.61 13.50
C GLU A 39 -10.70 -3.36 13.26
N PRO A 40 -11.28 -2.15 13.10
CA PRO A 40 -10.49 -0.98 12.73
C PRO A 40 -9.47 -0.59 13.78
N GLY A 41 -8.21 -0.39 13.36
CA GLY A 41 -7.11 -0.04 14.24
C GLY A 41 -6.64 -1.20 15.14
N SER A 42 -6.89 -2.45 14.73
CA SER A 42 -6.36 -3.64 15.37
C SER A 42 -4.86 -3.78 15.10
N ARG A 43 -4.05 -3.73 16.17
CA ARG A 43 -2.59 -3.92 16.08
C ARG A 43 -2.23 -5.33 15.62
N TRP A 44 -3.01 -6.33 16.06
CA TRP A 44 -2.81 -7.70 15.63
C TRP A 44 -3.02 -7.85 14.12
N ALA A 45 -4.03 -7.19 13.56
CA ALA A 45 -4.30 -7.23 12.12
C ALA A 45 -3.16 -6.61 11.31
N LEU A 46 -2.56 -5.52 11.81
CA LEU A 46 -1.38 -4.91 11.21
C LEU A 46 -0.22 -5.90 11.14
N GLU A 47 0.14 -6.53 12.25
CA GLU A 47 1.27 -7.45 12.28
C GLU A 47 1.01 -8.68 11.38
N GLN A 48 -0.22 -9.19 11.36
CA GLN A 48 -0.60 -10.27 10.45
C GLN A 48 -0.53 -9.86 8.97
N ALA A 49 -0.95 -8.63 8.64
CA ALA A 49 -0.84 -8.10 7.29
C ALA A 49 0.63 -7.98 6.85
N LYS A 50 1.51 -7.46 7.71
CA LYS A 50 2.96 -7.39 7.44
C LYS A 50 3.56 -8.79 7.21
N LEU A 51 3.21 -9.75 8.07
CA LEU A 51 3.66 -11.14 7.93
C LEU A 51 3.19 -11.76 6.62
N ASN A 52 1.94 -11.53 6.23
CA ASN A 52 1.41 -12.03 4.97
C ASN A 52 2.13 -11.42 3.78
N VAL A 53 2.36 -10.10 3.76
CA VAL A 53 3.15 -9.42 2.70
C VAL A 53 4.52 -10.08 2.56
N ALA A 54 5.24 -10.27 3.67
CA ALA A 54 6.60 -10.81 3.63
C ALA A 54 6.69 -12.29 3.25
N ARG A 55 5.63 -13.08 3.48
CA ARG A 55 5.67 -14.55 3.34
C ARG A 55 4.85 -15.12 2.19
N SER A 56 3.75 -14.45 1.85
CA SER A 56 2.70 -15.02 1.01
C SER A 56 2.48 -14.24 -0.29
N TYR A 57 2.99 -13.01 -0.38
CA TYR A 57 2.93 -12.22 -1.61
C TYR A 57 4.27 -12.29 -2.34
N PHE A 58 4.21 -12.51 -3.65
CA PHE A 58 5.40 -12.51 -4.50
C PHE A 58 6.05 -11.13 -4.60
N LEU A 59 5.24 -10.09 -4.81
CA LEU A 59 5.66 -8.69 -4.85
C LEU A 59 4.45 -7.80 -4.50
N VAL A 60 4.68 -6.77 -3.71
CA VAL A 60 3.69 -5.71 -3.45
C VAL A 60 4.35 -4.38 -3.82
N GLY A 61 3.79 -3.69 -4.83
CA GLY A 61 4.30 -2.42 -5.32
C GLY A 61 3.53 -1.20 -4.80
N LEU A 62 4.00 -0.01 -5.16
CA LEU A 62 3.38 1.27 -4.82
C LEU A 62 2.64 1.86 -6.02
N THR A 63 1.55 2.60 -5.77
CA THR A 63 0.79 3.24 -6.86
C THR A 63 1.60 4.39 -7.49
N GLU A 64 2.46 5.01 -6.70
CA GLU A 64 3.39 6.07 -7.06
C GLU A 64 4.53 5.54 -7.96
N ASP A 65 4.86 4.25 -7.87
CA ASP A 65 5.91 3.57 -8.65
C ASP A 65 5.37 2.34 -9.39
N LEU A 66 4.21 2.50 -10.05
CA LEU A 66 3.62 1.43 -10.86
C LEU A 66 4.53 0.95 -11.99
N GLU A 67 5.41 1.83 -12.50
CA GLU A 67 6.37 1.49 -13.54
C GLU A 67 7.45 0.56 -12.99
N GLY A 68 8.07 0.89 -11.85
CA GLY A 68 9.04 0.01 -11.21
C GLY A 68 8.42 -1.33 -10.80
N ALA A 69 7.19 -1.33 -10.27
CA ALA A 69 6.52 -2.58 -9.93
C ALA A 69 6.20 -3.40 -11.19
N GLY A 70 5.86 -2.72 -12.28
CA GLY A 70 5.64 -3.29 -13.60
C GLY A 70 6.88 -4.00 -14.11
N THR A 71 8.01 -3.30 -14.21
CA THR A 71 9.28 -3.85 -14.73
C THR A 71 9.77 -5.06 -13.95
N MET A 72 9.55 -5.08 -12.63
CA MET A 72 9.90 -6.19 -11.75
C MET A 72 9.02 -7.43 -11.98
N TYR A 73 7.76 -7.24 -12.37
CA TYR A 73 6.83 -8.35 -12.65
C TYR A 73 6.93 -8.85 -14.11
N ARG A 74 7.02 -7.94 -15.08
CA ARG A 74 7.19 -8.21 -16.53
C ARG A 74 7.87 -7.04 -17.22
N SER A 75 8.53 -7.26 -18.35
CA SER A 75 8.93 -6.18 -19.27
C SER A 75 7.67 -5.45 -19.77
N SER A 76 7.28 -4.38 -19.07
CA SER A 76 5.99 -3.73 -19.22
C SER A 76 5.97 -2.82 -20.44
N GLY A 77 4.90 -2.93 -21.24
CA GLY A 77 4.57 -2.00 -22.33
C GLY A 77 4.19 -0.60 -21.83
N PRO A 78 3.82 0.33 -22.73
CA PRO A 78 3.72 1.75 -22.43
C PRO A 78 2.66 2.08 -21.36
N LYS A 79 2.92 3.17 -20.59
CA LYS A 79 2.07 3.68 -19.51
C LYS A 79 0.62 3.79 -19.95
N LYS A 80 -0.28 3.16 -19.19
CA LYS A 80 -1.72 3.42 -19.27
C LYS A 80 -2.17 3.99 -17.94
N TYR A 81 -2.31 5.31 -17.86
CA TYR A 81 -2.99 5.97 -16.73
C TYR A 81 -4.49 5.73 -16.87
N VAL A 82 -4.96 4.60 -16.34
CA VAL A 82 -6.35 4.16 -16.45
C VAL A 82 -7.18 4.76 -15.31
N ARG A 83 -8.39 5.26 -15.63
CA ARG A 83 -9.41 5.74 -14.68
C ARG A 83 -8.93 6.86 -13.73
N LYS A 84 -8.75 8.07 -14.27
CA LYS A 84 -8.52 9.27 -13.46
C LYS A 84 -9.83 9.81 -12.87
N THR A 85 -9.81 10.20 -11.60
CA THR A 85 -10.90 10.97 -11.00
C THR A 85 -11.03 12.31 -11.75
N ARG A 86 -12.23 12.61 -12.26
CA ARG A 86 -12.46 13.80 -13.09
C ARG A 86 -12.21 15.12 -12.35
N HIS A 87 -12.55 15.14 -11.07
CA HIS A 87 -12.39 16.30 -10.19
C HIS A 87 -11.85 15.82 -8.86
N LYS A 88 -10.75 16.43 -8.39
CA LYS A 88 -10.13 16.11 -7.11
C LYS A 88 -9.59 17.41 -6.52
N ASP A 89 -10.27 17.91 -5.51
CA ASP A 89 -9.80 19.04 -4.73
C ASP A 89 -8.61 18.62 -3.86
N ALA A 90 -7.65 19.52 -3.69
CA ALA A 90 -6.59 19.32 -2.71
C ALA A 90 -7.18 19.41 -1.31
N VAL A 91 -6.78 18.50 -0.43
CA VAL A 91 -7.22 18.47 0.96
C VAL A 91 -6.40 19.49 1.76
N SER A 92 -7.05 20.23 2.65
CA SER A 92 -6.37 21.20 3.51
C SER A 92 -5.41 20.53 4.51
N GLU A 93 -4.34 21.23 4.88
CA GLU A 93 -3.38 20.73 5.89
C GLU A 93 -4.05 20.46 7.24
N ALA A 94 -5.02 21.28 7.64
CA ALA A 94 -5.77 21.09 8.87
C ALA A 94 -6.55 19.76 8.88
N THR A 95 -7.21 19.41 7.77
CA THR A 95 -7.91 18.13 7.61
C THR A 95 -6.93 16.95 7.61
N ILE A 96 -5.78 17.09 6.93
CA ILE A 96 -4.73 16.07 6.93
C ILE A 96 -4.25 15.81 8.36
N GLU A 97 -3.95 16.86 9.12
CA GLU A 97 -3.49 16.75 10.50
C GLU A 97 -4.55 16.13 11.42
N ALA A 98 -5.82 16.51 11.24
CA ALA A 98 -6.94 15.92 11.97
C ALA A 98 -7.02 14.40 11.74
N LEU A 99 -6.85 13.94 10.49
CA LEU A 99 -6.85 12.51 10.16
C LEU A 99 -5.58 11.80 10.67
N ARG A 100 -4.41 12.43 10.58
CA ARG A 100 -3.13 11.89 11.06
C ARG A 100 -3.13 11.60 12.56
N ASN A 101 -3.91 12.36 13.33
CA ASN A 101 -4.05 12.15 14.76
C ASN A 101 -4.90 10.93 15.13
N THR A 102 -5.62 10.34 14.17
CA THR A 102 -6.44 9.15 14.42
C THR A 102 -5.60 7.89 14.52
N LYS A 103 -5.99 6.98 15.41
CA LYS A 103 -5.33 5.67 15.59
C LYS A 103 -5.32 4.85 14.27
N ILE A 104 -6.40 4.93 13.51
CA ILE A 104 -6.59 4.15 12.28
C ILE A 104 -5.61 4.61 11.21
N TRP A 105 -5.49 5.93 10.99
CA TRP A 105 -4.51 6.48 10.05
C TRP A 105 -3.09 6.06 10.42
N ARG A 106 -2.71 6.14 11.70
CA ARG A 106 -1.35 5.77 12.15
C ARG A 106 -1.00 4.32 11.81
N ILE A 107 -1.95 3.40 12.02
CA ILE A 107 -1.74 1.97 11.75
C ILE A 107 -1.71 1.69 10.23
N GLU A 108 -2.60 2.29 9.46
CA GLU A 108 -2.61 2.19 7.99
C GLU A 108 -1.34 2.79 7.37
N ASN A 109 -0.90 3.95 7.86
CA ASN A 109 0.34 4.58 7.40
C ASN A 109 1.57 3.75 7.77
N GLU A 110 1.59 3.14 8.97
CA GLU A 110 2.67 2.22 9.36
C GLU A 110 2.73 1.00 8.44
N PHE A 111 1.58 0.46 8.04
CA PHE A 111 1.53 -0.62 7.05
C PHE A 111 2.06 -0.18 5.69
N TYR A 112 1.63 0.99 5.21
CA TYR A 112 2.10 1.56 3.95
C TYR A 112 3.62 1.77 3.94
N GLU A 113 4.19 2.36 4.99
CA GLU A 113 5.65 2.56 5.11
C GLU A 113 6.42 1.24 5.18
N PHE A 114 5.85 0.23 5.84
CA PHE A 114 6.42 -1.12 5.83
C PHE A 114 6.46 -1.68 4.40
N VAL A 115 5.35 -1.64 3.67
CA VAL A 115 5.29 -2.11 2.28
C VAL A 115 6.25 -1.31 1.39
N ALA A 116 6.30 0.01 1.56
CA ALA A 116 7.18 0.88 0.79
C ALA A 116 8.66 0.57 1.03
N SER A 117 9.07 0.36 2.28
CA SER A 117 10.44 -0.02 2.61
C SER A 117 10.79 -1.42 2.07
N HIS A 118 9.88 -2.38 2.21
CA HIS A 118 10.05 -3.73 1.68
C HIS A 118 10.18 -3.75 0.16
N TYR A 119 9.30 -3.03 -0.55
CA TYR A 119 9.32 -2.90 -2.01
C TYR A 119 10.63 -2.26 -2.50
N ARG A 120 11.07 -1.17 -1.87
CA ARG A 120 12.33 -0.49 -2.23
C ARG A 120 13.55 -1.39 -2.02
N ALA A 121 13.56 -2.19 -0.95
CA ALA A 121 14.64 -3.15 -0.70
C ALA A 121 14.72 -4.22 -1.80
N ILE A 122 13.60 -4.86 -2.13
CA ILE A 122 13.56 -5.86 -3.21
C ILE A 122 13.96 -5.25 -4.55
N LYS A 123 13.51 -4.02 -4.84
CA LYS A 123 13.87 -3.29 -6.06
C LYS A 123 15.39 -3.06 -6.14
N GLY A 124 16.01 -2.59 -5.07
CA GLY A 124 17.46 -2.41 -5.01
C GLY A 124 18.24 -3.72 -5.19
N ASP A 125 17.78 -4.80 -4.55
CA ASP A 125 18.40 -6.13 -4.68
C ASP A 125 18.33 -6.63 -6.13
N LEU A 126 17.17 -6.51 -6.78
CA LEU A 126 16.99 -6.96 -8.16
C LEU A 126 17.78 -6.10 -9.16
N GLU A 127 17.85 -4.79 -8.97
CA GLU A 127 18.69 -3.90 -9.79
C GLU A 127 20.19 -4.24 -9.63
N SER A 128 20.65 -4.60 -8.43
CA SER A 128 22.03 -5.04 -8.19
C SER A 128 22.35 -6.38 -8.86
N GLN A 129 21.40 -7.32 -8.85
CA GLN A 129 21.53 -8.64 -9.46
C GLN A 129 21.46 -8.58 -10.98
N ALA A 130 20.65 -7.70 -11.57
CA ALA A 130 20.60 -7.51 -13.02
C ALA A 130 21.96 -7.06 -13.59
N ASN A 131 22.75 -6.34 -12.78
CA ASN A 131 24.10 -5.90 -13.11
C ASN A 131 25.19 -6.94 -12.82
N SER A 132 24.85 -8.06 -12.16
CA SER A 132 25.80 -9.08 -11.71
C SER A 132 25.58 -10.41 -12.46
N GLN A 133 26.64 -11.12 -12.85
CA GLN A 133 26.53 -12.49 -13.37
C GLN A 133 25.91 -13.42 -12.32
N LYS A 134 25.21 -14.48 -12.76
CA LYS A 134 24.51 -15.45 -11.89
C LYS A 134 25.31 -15.76 -10.62
N LEU A 135 24.80 -15.28 -9.47
CA LEU A 135 25.48 -15.37 -8.17
C LEU A 135 25.62 -16.80 -7.62
N PHE A 136 24.93 -17.76 -8.22
CA PHE A 136 24.95 -19.15 -7.78
C PHE A 136 25.18 -20.10 -8.94
N HIS A 137 25.99 -21.12 -8.69
CA HIS A 137 26.18 -22.27 -9.57
C HIS A 137 26.09 -23.54 -8.75
N TYR A 138 25.50 -24.58 -9.34
CA TYR A 138 25.43 -25.89 -8.71
C TYR A 138 26.77 -26.61 -8.91
N GLN A 139 27.34 -27.12 -7.82
CA GLN A 139 28.52 -27.99 -7.87
C GLN A 139 28.19 -29.35 -7.27
N LYS A 140 28.94 -30.37 -7.71
CA LYS A 140 28.84 -31.75 -7.19
C LYS A 140 27.44 -32.37 -7.35
N VAL A 141 26.77 -32.11 -8.48
CA VAL A 141 25.57 -32.85 -8.88
C VAL A 141 26.00 -34.28 -9.22
N ARG A 142 25.64 -35.26 -8.39
CA ARG A 142 25.87 -36.69 -8.65
C ARG A 142 24.60 -37.32 -9.23
N PRO A 143 24.71 -38.43 -10.00
CA PRO A 143 23.56 -39.18 -10.49
C PRO A 143 22.66 -39.70 -9.36
#